data_AF-A0A9W9FSP2-F1
#
_entry.id   AF-A0A9W9FSP2-F1
#
_cell.length_a   1.000
_cell.length_b   1.000
_cell.length_c   1.000
_cell.angle_alpha   90.00
_cell.angle_beta   90.00
_cell.angle_gamma   90.00
#
_symmetry.space_group_name_H-M   'P 1'
#
loop_
_entity.id
_entity.type
_entity.pdbx_description
1 polymer ?
#
loop_
_entity_poly.entity_id
_entity_poly.type
_entity_poly.pdbx_seq_one_letter_code
_entity_poly.pdbx_strand_id
1 'polypeptide(L)'
;MASIMADGEKEIQRLLRTPPTDNPTISYLSPRAEFFLKTSLLLAPGRLDSQGRPWSTLWGGSEGFAKPIADSLVRLQTQVDRHYDSVVQALLGSVANHDAPQTQSQETGKMVSGLAVDLENRRRVKLFGRMATGSLSGRDLGKKAQLVIKIEEILGTCPKYLNKKHIVLAVPMPRLVADSPQLSPAAVELLSRADTIFVSSSKGASTMDTNIRGGPPGFVRVASNDADDVVILYPEYSGNRLYQTLGNVQTTPRAGYVVPDFTTGNVLYATGHVEILVGKDASAVLPRSNVVIRVTLAAAIFVENGLVFRGEPGDPSPYNPSTFPDTQDNAGETVTLIKKEEIMPVIYRFRCRVSSPKPVSWIPGQYATMSFQEVMDMGYSHMRDDDPGSLNDDYVRTFNASSANNSRKCRLKESIRRLTRSSLALSWNVDSSK
;
A
#
# COMPACT_ATOMS: atom_id res chain seq x y z
N MET A 1 20.58 11.71 -16.82
CA MET A 1 21.11 10.35 -16.57
C MET A 1 20.12 9.63 -15.67
N ALA A 2 19.76 8.39 -15.97
CA ALA A 2 18.95 7.58 -15.06
C ALA A 2 19.74 7.33 -13.77
N SER A 3 19.07 7.41 -12.63
CA SER A 3 19.70 7.09 -11.33
C SER A 3 20.02 5.59 -11.28
N ILE A 4 21.02 5.19 -10.48
CA ILE A 4 21.33 3.78 -10.28
C ILE A 4 20.39 3.26 -9.19
N MET A 5 19.76 2.09 -9.38
CA MET A 5 18.96 1.47 -8.32
C MET A 5 19.80 1.23 -7.07
N ALA A 6 19.20 1.50 -5.92
CA ALA A 6 19.83 1.29 -4.63
C ALA A 6 19.97 -0.20 -4.31
N ASP A 7 20.96 -0.57 -3.50
CA ASP A 7 21.21 -1.98 -3.16
C ASP A 7 20.04 -2.65 -2.43
N GLY A 8 19.29 -1.89 -1.61
CA GLY A 8 18.05 -2.38 -1.00
C GLY A 8 16.99 -2.75 -2.05
N GLU A 9 16.84 -1.97 -3.13
CA GLU A 9 15.89 -2.27 -4.20
C GLU A 9 16.28 -3.56 -4.94
N LYS A 10 17.59 -3.72 -5.24
CA LYS A 10 18.14 -4.94 -5.84
C LYS A 10 17.93 -6.16 -4.96
N GLU A 11 18.07 -6.02 -3.65
CA GLU A 11 17.85 -7.12 -2.71
C GLU A 11 16.37 -7.54 -2.67
N ILE A 12 15.44 -6.59 -2.70
CA ILE A 12 14.01 -6.89 -2.84
C ILE A 12 13.70 -7.56 -4.19
N GLN A 13 14.33 -7.12 -5.28
CA GLN A 13 14.17 -7.80 -6.58
C GLN A 13 14.66 -9.25 -6.53
N ARG A 14 15.78 -9.52 -5.85
CA ARG A 14 16.29 -10.87 -5.63
C ARG A 14 15.34 -11.70 -4.77
N LEU A 15 14.85 -11.14 -3.67
CA LEU A 15 13.91 -11.77 -2.74
C LEU A 15 12.60 -12.16 -3.44
N LEU A 16 12.07 -11.25 -4.27
CA LEU A 16 10.82 -11.43 -5.01
C LEU A 16 11.01 -12.06 -6.40
N ARG A 17 12.24 -12.45 -6.74
CA ARG A 17 12.63 -13.08 -8.02
C ARG A 17 12.14 -12.28 -9.23
N THR A 18 12.21 -10.96 -9.17
CA THR A 18 11.84 -10.08 -10.27
C THR A 18 13.06 -9.69 -11.11
N PRO A 19 12.92 -9.53 -12.44
CA PRO A 19 14.01 -9.08 -13.28
C PRO A 19 14.57 -7.72 -12.84
N PRO A 20 15.87 -7.47 -13.04
CA PRO A 20 16.44 -6.15 -12.86
C PRO A 20 15.74 -5.13 -13.76
N THR A 21 15.58 -3.92 -13.25
CA THR A 21 15.02 -2.77 -13.98
C THR A 21 15.88 -1.54 -13.75
N ASP A 22 15.87 -0.61 -14.71
CA ASP A 22 16.49 0.69 -14.49
C ASP A 22 15.63 1.54 -13.54
N ASN A 23 16.26 2.51 -12.86
CA ASN A 23 15.54 3.49 -12.06
C ASN A 23 15.16 4.71 -12.93
N PRO A 24 13.86 4.90 -13.26
CA PRO A 24 13.41 5.97 -14.14
C PRO A 24 13.29 7.33 -13.43
N THR A 25 13.79 7.45 -12.20
CA THR A 25 13.83 8.71 -11.46
C THR A 25 14.71 9.72 -12.20
N ILE A 26 14.20 10.94 -12.34
CA ILE A 26 14.92 12.06 -12.97
C ILE A 26 15.26 13.12 -11.92
N SER A 27 16.36 13.84 -12.12
CA SER A 27 16.91 14.78 -11.13
C SER A 27 16.51 16.24 -11.33
N TYR A 28 15.46 16.49 -12.11
CA TYR A 28 14.96 17.83 -12.40
C TYR A 28 13.44 17.83 -12.44
N LEU A 29 12.83 18.98 -12.15
CA LEU A 29 11.39 19.12 -12.16
C LEU A 29 10.86 19.24 -13.60
N SER A 30 10.33 18.16 -14.16
CA SER A 30 9.81 18.18 -15.54
C SER A 30 8.57 19.08 -15.69
N PRO A 31 8.32 19.69 -16.88
CA PRO A 31 7.14 20.54 -17.10
C PRO A 31 5.80 19.84 -16.81
N ARG A 32 5.73 18.53 -17.08
CA ARG A 32 4.54 17.71 -16.76
C ARG A 32 4.32 17.62 -15.25
N ALA A 33 5.39 17.44 -14.48
CA ALA A 33 5.30 17.42 -13.03
C ALA A 33 5.01 18.80 -12.44
N GLU A 34 5.58 19.86 -13.00
CA GLU A 34 5.24 21.24 -12.60
C GLU A 34 3.75 21.53 -12.73
N PHE A 35 3.17 21.18 -13.87
CA PHE A 35 1.74 21.33 -14.11
C PHE A 35 0.91 20.47 -13.14
N PHE A 36 1.36 19.24 -12.91
CA PHE A 36 0.69 18.34 -11.97
C PHE A 36 0.72 18.87 -10.53
N LEU A 37 1.83 19.43 -10.07
CA LEU A 37 1.93 20.04 -8.74
C LEU A 37 0.98 21.22 -8.58
N LYS A 38 0.88 22.07 -9.60
CA LYS A 38 -0.02 23.24 -9.58
C LYS A 38 -1.50 22.84 -9.50
N THR A 39 -1.88 21.71 -10.09
CA THR A 39 -3.29 21.26 -10.15
C THR A 39 -3.65 20.26 -9.07
N SER A 40 -2.67 19.64 -8.42
CA SER A 40 -2.92 18.71 -7.32
C SER A 40 -3.49 19.45 -6.11
N LEU A 41 -4.54 18.89 -5.50
CA LEU A 41 -5.12 19.38 -4.25
C LEU A 41 -4.54 18.69 -3.02
N LEU A 42 -3.81 17.58 -3.21
CA LEU A 42 -3.21 16.79 -2.15
C LEU A 42 -1.71 16.60 -2.37
N LEU A 43 -0.94 16.72 -1.30
CA LEU A 43 0.47 16.37 -1.24
C LEU A 43 0.75 15.68 0.09
N ALA A 44 1.41 14.54 0.06
CA ALA A 44 1.81 13.79 1.25
C ALA A 44 3.33 13.96 1.50
N PRO A 45 3.76 14.90 2.35
CA PRO A 45 5.16 15.03 2.73
C PRO A 45 5.57 13.96 3.75
N GLY A 46 6.82 13.53 3.66
CA GLY A 46 7.47 12.66 4.63
C GLY A 46 8.77 13.28 5.15
N ARG A 47 9.08 13.03 6.41
CA ARG A 47 10.26 13.60 7.10
C ARG A 47 10.72 12.71 8.25
N LEU A 48 12.04 12.71 8.51
CA LEU A 48 12.61 12.13 9.71
C LEU A 48 12.48 13.08 10.90
N ASP A 49 12.05 12.56 12.04
CA ASP A 49 12.14 13.24 13.33
C ASP A 49 13.59 13.28 13.86
N SER A 50 13.78 13.89 15.03
CA SER A 50 15.10 14.00 15.68
C SER A 50 15.73 12.64 16.07
N GLN A 51 14.92 11.58 16.17
CA GLN A 51 15.36 10.21 16.47
C GLN A 51 15.59 9.39 15.20
N GLY A 52 15.51 10.02 14.02
CA GLY A 52 15.61 9.36 12.72
C GLY A 52 14.41 8.46 12.39
N ARG A 53 13.27 8.62 13.07
CA ARG A 53 12.05 7.90 12.72
C ARG A 53 11.34 8.62 11.58
N PRO A 54 11.01 7.95 10.48
CA PRO A 54 10.20 8.54 9.42
C PRO A 54 8.77 8.75 9.91
N TRP A 55 8.21 9.89 9.52
CA TRP A 55 6.81 10.27 9.65
C TRP A 55 6.26 10.65 8.28
N SER A 56 4.95 10.47 8.10
CA SER A 56 4.21 10.87 6.91
C SER A 56 3.02 11.73 7.33
N THR A 57 2.61 12.68 6.49
CA THR A 57 1.37 13.44 6.66
C THR A 57 0.69 13.62 5.30
N LEU A 58 -0.55 14.12 5.31
CA LEU A 58 -1.30 14.44 4.11
C LEU A 58 -1.85 15.86 4.20
N TRP A 59 -1.34 16.74 3.36
CA TRP A 59 -1.77 18.13 3.27
C TRP A 59 -2.71 18.32 2.09
N GLY A 60 -3.78 19.08 2.31
CA GLY A 60 -4.65 19.57 1.26
C GLY A 60 -4.44 21.05 1.00
N GLY A 61 -4.80 21.53 -0.17
CA GLY A 61 -4.80 22.95 -0.50
C GLY A 61 -5.54 23.22 -1.80
N SER A 62 -5.83 24.49 -2.07
CA SER A 62 -6.39 24.91 -3.36
C SER A 62 -5.37 24.75 -4.48
N GLU A 63 -5.81 24.80 -5.73
CA GLU A 63 -4.88 24.85 -6.86
C GLU A 63 -3.78 25.90 -6.65
N GLY A 64 -2.55 25.53 -6.97
CA GLY A 64 -1.36 26.37 -6.79
C GLY A 64 -0.81 26.42 -5.36
N PHE A 65 -1.37 25.66 -4.41
CA PHE A 65 -0.79 25.56 -3.06
C PHE A 65 0.63 24.95 -3.10
N ALA A 66 0.87 24.04 -4.05
CA ALA A 66 2.18 23.53 -4.42
C ALA A 66 2.53 24.04 -5.81
N LYS A 67 3.59 24.85 -5.96
CA LYS A 67 4.01 25.33 -7.28
C LYS A 67 5.50 25.59 -7.41
N PRO A 68 6.09 25.35 -8.59
CA PRO A 68 7.44 25.80 -8.88
C PRO A 68 7.53 27.33 -8.81
N ILE A 69 8.63 27.83 -8.26
CA ILE A 69 8.95 29.26 -8.17
C ILE A 69 10.27 29.62 -8.85
N ALA A 70 11.14 28.63 -9.07
CA ALA A 70 12.38 28.69 -9.83
C ALA A 70 12.79 27.26 -10.22
N ASP A 71 13.90 27.10 -10.92
CA ASP A 71 14.37 25.78 -11.35
C ASP A 71 14.49 24.82 -10.15
N SER A 72 13.72 23.74 -10.21
CA SER A 72 13.62 22.69 -9.19
C SER A 72 13.31 23.20 -7.77
N LEU A 73 12.83 24.44 -7.61
CA LEU A 73 12.38 25.00 -6.33
C LEU A 73 10.85 25.05 -6.30
N VAL A 74 10.26 24.27 -5.41
CA VAL A 74 8.81 24.20 -5.20
C VAL A 74 8.43 24.88 -3.91
N ARG A 75 7.50 25.84 -4.00
CA ARG A 75 6.86 26.46 -2.84
C ARG A 75 5.60 25.68 -2.49
N LEU A 76 5.46 25.33 -1.21
CA LEU A 76 4.24 24.78 -0.62
C LEU A 76 3.66 25.82 0.33
N GLN A 77 2.38 26.11 0.24
CA GLN A 77 1.69 27.02 1.16
C GLN A 77 0.29 26.51 1.47
N THR A 78 0.05 26.06 2.69
CA THR A 78 -1.27 25.55 3.10
C THR A 78 -1.52 25.67 4.60
N GLN A 79 -2.79 25.55 5.01
CA GLN A 79 -3.16 25.39 6.41
C GLN A 79 -2.74 24.00 6.88
N VAL A 80 -2.18 23.94 8.08
CA VAL A 80 -1.77 22.68 8.71
C VAL A 80 -2.15 22.66 10.18
N ASP A 81 -2.33 21.46 10.72
CA ASP A 81 -2.28 21.27 12.17
C ASP A 81 -0.85 21.45 12.63
N ARG A 82 -0.58 22.44 13.48
CA ARG A 82 0.76 22.66 14.05
C ARG A 82 1.03 21.80 15.27
N HIS A 83 -0.01 21.44 16.00
CA HIS A 83 0.11 20.86 17.32
C HIS A 83 0.35 19.36 17.24
N TYR A 84 -0.34 18.66 16.33
CA TYR A 84 -0.32 17.19 16.31
C TYR A 84 0.19 16.58 15.00
N ASP A 85 0.39 17.36 13.92
CA ASP A 85 1.06 16.86 12.70
C ASP A 85 2.58 16.70 12.96
N SER A 86 3.02 15.44 13.04
CA SER A 86 4.41 15.09 13.34
C SER A 86 5.41 15.57 12.28
N VAL A 87 4.99 15.67 11.01
CA VAL A 87 5.86 16.19 9.93
C VAL A 87 5.99 17.71 10.06
N VAL A 88 4.92 18.42 10.42
CA VAL A 88 5.00 19.87 10.74
C VAL A 88 5.93 20.10 11.93
N GLN A 89 5.81 19.31 13.01
CA GLN A 89 6.72 19.39 14.15
C GLN A 89 8.18 19.13 13.75
N ALA A 90 8.45 18.09 12.96
CA ALA A 90 9.81 17.75 12.53
C ALA A 90 10.42 18.82 11.58
N LEU A 91 9.62 19.40 10.69
CA LEU A 91 10.07 20.42 9.74
C LEU A 91 10.23 21.79 10.40
N LEU A 92 9.24 22.21 11.20
CA LEU A 92 9.05 23.60 11.62
C LEU A 92 9.06 23.79 13.15
N GLY A 93 9.14 22.73 13.95
CA GLY A 93 9.19 22.81 15.42
C GLY A 93 10.40 23.57 15.96
N SER A 94 11.54 23.54 15.27
CA SER A 94 12.72 24.35 15.61
C SER A 94 12.58 25.83 15.25
N VAL A 95 11.69 26.19 14.32
CA VAL A 95 11.40 27.58 13.91
C VAL A 95 10.41 28.23 14.90
N ALA A 96 9.74 27.42 15.72
CA ALA A 96 8.78 27.82 16.73
C ALA A 96 9.41 28.18 18.09
N ASN A 97 10.54 27.56 18.42
CA ASN A 97 11.23 27.74 19.69
C ASN A 97 12.51 28.54 19.42
N HIS A 98 12.53 29.82 19.81
CA HIS A 98 13.69 30.71 19.63
C HIS A 98 14.97 30.22 20.34
N ASP A 99 14.87 29.22 21.23
CA ASP A 99 15.96 28.76 22.11
C ASP A 99 16.44 27.31 21.84
N ALA A 100 16.00 26.65 20.77
CA ALA A 100 16.46 25.28 20.48
C ALA A 100 17.89 25.29 19.88
N PRO A 101 18.87 24.56 20.46
CA PRO A 101 20.20 24.46 19.88
C PRO A 101 20.12 23.87 18.48
N GLN A 102 20.61 24.62 17.49
CA GLN A 102 20.69 24.22 16.09
C GLN A 102 21.79 23.15 15.93
N THR A 103 21.52 21.91 16.35
CA THR A 103 22.47 20.82 16.18
C THR A 103 22.47 20.31 14.74
N GLN A 104 23.56 20.65 14.04
CA GLN A 104 24.22 19.93 12.95
C GLN A 104 23.36 19.36 11.81
N SER A 105 23.04 20.21 10.82
CA SER A 105 23.03 19.87 9.36
C SER A 105 22.56 21.06 8.52
N GLN A 106 23.04 22.28 8.83
CA GLN A 106 22.66 23.49 8.09
C GLN A 106 23.22 23.53 6.65
N GLU A 107 24.25 22.76 6.33
CA GLU A 107 24.86 22.82 4.99
C GLU A 107 24.07 22.08 3.89
N THR A 108 23.21 21.11 4.24
CA THR A 108 22.51 20.29 3.24
C THR A 108 20.98 20.32 3.35
N GLY A 109 20.41 21.15 4.23
CA GLY A 109 18.95 21.31 4.37
C GLY A 109 18.22 20.06 4.88
N LYS A 110 16.99 20.25 5.36
CA LYS A 110 16.17 19.13 5.87
C LYS A 110 15.61 18.32 4.69
N MET A 111 16.06 17.07 4.46
CA MET A 111 15.40 16.09 3.57
C MET A 111 13.87 16.04 3.73
N VAL A 112 13.16 16.05 2.61
CA VAL A 112 11.70 15.91 2.53
C VAL A 112 11.37 15.01 1.36
N SER A 113 10.63 13.93 1.60
CA SER A 113 9.95 13.20 0.54
C SER A 113 8.55 13.74 0.35
N GLY A 114 7.96 13.54 -0.82
CA GLY A 114 6.62 14.04 -1.14
C GLY A 114 5.92 13.13 -2.12
N LEU A 115 4.60 13.02 -2.00
CA LEU A 115 3.75 12.44 -3.04
C LEU A 115 2.63 13.42 -3.35
N ALA A 116 2.71 14.09 -4.50
CA ALA A 116 1.57 14.80 -5.05
C ALA A 116 0.58 13.76 -5.60
N VAL A 117 -0.71 13.91 -5.30
CA VAL A 117 -1.73 12.93 -5.69
C VAL A 117 -3.00 13.63 -6.12
N ASP A 118 -3.59 13.07 -7.18
CA ASP A 118 -4.91 13.38 -7.69
C ASP A 118 -5.68 12.05 -7.69
N LEU A 119 -6.49 11.86 -6.65
CA LEU A 119 -7.23 10.62 -6.45
C LEU A 119 -8.37 10.47 -7.47
N GLU A 120 -8.98 11.57 -7.89
CA GLU A 120 -10.09 11.57 -8.85
C GLU A 120 -9.67 11.00 -10.21
N ASN A 121 -8.49 11.40 -10.69
CA ASN A 121 -7.92 10.91 -11.94
C ASN A 121 -6.87 9.81 -11.77
N ARG A 122 -6.66 9.32 -10.54
CA ARG A 122 -5.66 8.29 -10.19
C ARG A 122 -4.24 8.63 -10.66
N ARG A 123 -3.82 9.88 -10.50
CA ARG A 123 -2.47 10.34 -10.87
C ARG A 123 -1.66 10.60 -9.62
N ARG A 124 -0.36 10.34 -9.70
CA ARG A 124 0.57 10.59 -8.61
C ARG A 124 1.98 10.82 -9.09
N VAL A 125 2.71 11.67 -8.38
CA VAL A 125 4.12 11.99 -8.65
C VAL A 125 4.87 12.03 -7.34
N LYS A 126 5.92 11.22 -7.23
CA LYS A 126 6.85 11.20 -6.11
C LYS A 126 7.88 12.29 -6.27
N LEU A 127 8.25 12.89 -5.16
CA LEU A 127 9.24 13.93 -5.02
C LEU A 127 10.20 13.55 -3.91
N PHE A 128 11.47 13.85 -4.09
CA PHE A 128 12.42 13.91 -3.00
C PHE A 128 13.28 15.16 -3.17
N GLY A 129 13.65 15.78 -2.05
CA GLY A 129 14.45 16.98 -2.05
C GLY A 129 14.79 17.46 -0.65
N ARG A 130 15.24 18.69 -0.54
CA ARG A 130 15.65 19.32 0.72
C ARG A 130 14.95 20.65 0.92
N MET A 131 14.43 20.86 2.12
CA MET A 131 13.85 22.13 2.54
C MET A 131 14.93 23.19 2.55
N ALA A 132 14.74 24.23 1.73
CA ALA A 132 15.59 25.42 1.68
C ALA A 132 15.18 26.42 2.78
N THR A 133 13.87 26.62 2.97
CA THR A 133 13.34 27.47 4.05
C THR A 133 11.93 27.03 4.42
N GLY A 134 11.49 27.38 5.63
CA GLY A 134 10.17 27.08 6.14
C GLY A 134 9.74 28.07 7.22
N SER A 135 8.47 28.45 7.21
CA SER A 135 7.88 29.33 8.22
C SER A 135 6.45 28.92 8.55
N LEU A 136 5.98 29.34 9.73
CA LEU A 136 4.60 29.24 10.17
C LEU A 136 4.07 30.64 10.41
N SER A 137 2.98 31.00 9.75
CA SER A 137 2.36 32.33 9.85
C SER A 137 0.86 32.22 10.10
N GLY A 138 0.26 33.26 10.70
CA GLY A 138 -1.17 33.31 11.05
C GLY A 138 -1.45 33.26 12.56
N ARG A 139 -2.61 33.79 12.96
CA ARG A 139 -3.16 33.76 14.33
C ARG A 139 -4.34 32.77 14.35
N ASP A 140 -4.29 31.80 15.26
CA ASP A 140 -5.29 30.73 15.56
C ASP A 140 -5.92 29.92 14.41
N LEU A 141 -6.62 28.83 14.81
CA LEU A 141 -7.42 27.83 14.06
C LEU A 141 -7.02 27.53 12.59
N GLY A 142 -5.71 27.42 12.33
CA GLY A 142 -5.14 27.01 11.04
C GLY A 142 -3.96 27.87 10.64
N LYS A 143 -2.80 27.67 11.28
CA LYS A 143 -1.57 28.36 10.86
C LYS A 143 -1.21 27.92 9.44
N LYS A 144 -0.81 28.88 8.63
CA LYS A 144 -0.31 28.63 7.27
C LYS A 144 1.16 28.23 7.36
N ALA A 145 1.46 27.00 6.99
CA ALA A 145 2.81 26.57 6.69
C ALA A 145 3.21 27.09 5.31
N GLN A 146 4.40 27.65 5.23
CA GLN A 146 5.04 27.99 3.97
C GLN A 146 6.40 27.31 3.92
N LEU A 147 6.62 26.46 2.92
CA LEU A 147 7.87 25.77 2.69
C LEU A 147 8.40 26.08 1.30
N VAL A 148 9.73 26.09 1.17
CA VAL A 148 10.41 26.02 -0.11
C VAL A 148 11.30 24.78 -0.09
N ILE A 149 11.09 23.90 -1.06
CA ILE A 149 11.82 22.64 -1.20
C ILE A 149 12.58 22.67 -2.52
N LYS A 150 13.88 22.41 -2.46
CA LYS A 150 14.70 22.12 -3.63
C LYS A 150 14.52 20.64 -3.96
N ILE A 151 13.82 20.35 -5.05
CA ILE A 151 13.58 19.01 -5.58
C ILE A 151 14.88 18.49 -6.18
N GLU A 152 15.25 17.27 -5.79
CA GLU A 152 16.45 16.56 -6.26
C GLU A 152 16.08 15.35 -7.09
N GLU A 153 14.92 14.76 -6.84
CA GLU A 153 14.44 13.56 -7.54
C GLU A 153 12.92 13.63 -7.73
N ILE A 154 12.48 13.13 -8.90
CA ILE A 154 11.07 13.02 -9.23
C ILE A 154 10.78 11.75 -10.01
N LEU A 155 9.62 11.17 -9.72
CA LEU A 155 9.19 9.93 -10.34
C LEU A 155 7.67 9.89 -10.48
N GLY A 156 7.21 9.88 -11.74
CA GLY A 156 5.81 9.54 -12.05
C GLY A 156 5.57 8.04 -11.84
N THR A 157 4.42 7.66 -11.27
CA THR A 157 4.09 6.25 -11.05
C THR A 157 2.69 5.89 -11.55
N CYS A 158 2.43 4.60 -11.72
CA CYS A 158 1.19 4.05 -12.28
C CYS A 158 -0.05 4.27 -11.38
N PRO A 159 -1.28 4.20 -11.92
CA PRO A 159 -2.53 4.47 -11.19
C PRO A 159 -3.01 3.30 -10.31
N LYS A 160 -2.23 2.21 -10.20
CA LYS A 160 -2.66 0.99 -9.51
C LYS A 160 -3.02 1.24 -8.04
N TYR A 161 -4.12 0.62 -7.63
CA TYR A 161 -4.65 0.62 -6.25
C TYR A 161 -5.06 2.00 -5.72
N LEU A 162 -5.28 2.98 -6.60
CA LEU A 162 -5.85 4.28 -6.23
C LEU A 162 -7.39 4.20 -6.32
N ASN A 163 -8.06 4.18 -5.18
CA ASN A 163 -9.51 4.36 -5.11
C ASN A 163 -9.83 5.85 -5.32
N LYS A 164 -10.75 6.14 -6.23
CA LYS A 164 -11.10 7.53 -6.54
C LYS A 164 -11.76 8.18 -5.35
N LYS A 165 -11.44 9.46 -5.14
CA LYS A 165 -12.11 10.33 -4.18
C LYS A 165 -12.17 11.73 -4.77
N HIS A 166 -13.34 12.36 -4.70
CA HIS A 166 -13.48 13.77 -5.03
C HIS A 166 -13.14 14.60 -3.78
N ILE A 167 -12.16 15.50 -3.88
CA ILE A 167 -11.59 16.19 -2.71
C ILE A 167 -12.23 17.57 -2.55
N VAL A 168 -12.78 17.83 -1.37
CA VAL A 168 -13.40 19.10 -1.00
C VAL A 168 -12.62 19.70 0.17
N LEU A 169 -12.16 20.95 0.04
CA LEU A 169 -11.41 21.60 1.13
C LEU A 169 -12.30 21.87 2.35
N ALA A 170 -11.71 21.78 3.53
CA ALA A 170 -12.38 21.98 4.81
C ALA A 170 -11.46 22.72 5.79
N VAL A 171 -12.05 23.39 6.77
CA VAL A 171 -11.30 24.04 7.84
C VAL A 171 -10.96 23.00 8.91
N PRO A 172 -9.69 22.83 9.29
CA PRO A 172 -9.33 21.87 10.34
C PRO A 172 -9.74 22.39 11.72
N MET A 173 -10.19 21.49 12.59
CA MET A 173 -10.45 21.76 14.02
C MET A 173 -9.80 20.64 14.86
N PRO A 174 -8.47 20.56 14.87
CA PRO A 174 -7.76 19.40 15.37
C PRO A 174 -8.01 19.19 16.86
N ARG A 175 -8.42 17.98 17.24
CA ARG A 175 -8.56 17.55 18.63
C ARG A 175 -7.79 16.26 18.84
N LEU A 176 -6.81 16.29 19.73
CA LEU A 176 -6.06 15.08 20.11
C LEU A 176 -7.00 14.12 20.85
N VAL A 177 -7.02 12.87 20.40
CA VAL A 177 -7.73 11.78 21.08
C VAL A 177 -6.74 10.86 21.78
N ALA A 178 -5.62 10.53 21.12
CA ALA A 178 -4.58 9.67 21.68
C ALA A 178 -3.21 10.03 21.10
N ASP A 179 -2.19 9.95 21.94
CA ASP A 179 -0.76 10.03 21.61
C ASP A 179 -0.04 8.90 22.36
N SER A 180 -0.13 7.69 21.79
CA SER A 180 0.41 6.47 22.37
C SER A 180 0.60 5.41 21.28
N PRO A 181 1.57 4.49 21.40
CA PRO A 181 1.69 3.38 20.47
C PRO A 181 0.42 2.51 20.39
N GLN A 182 -0.24 2.27 21.54
CA GLN A 182 -1.52 1.57 21.59
C GLN A 182 -2.61 2.36 20.86
N LEU A 183 -3.29 1.69 19.93
CA LEU A 183 -4.33 2.29 19.11
C LEU A 183 -5.61 2.47 19.93
N SER A 184 -6.15 3.69 19.92
CA SER A 184 -7.47 3.97 20.48
C SER A 184 -8.57 3.23 19.71
N PRO A 185 -9.76 3.02 20.29
CA PRO A 185 -10.88 2.40 19.58
C PRO A 185 -11.22 3.10 18.25
N ALA A 186 -11.14 4.43 18.22
CA ALA A 186 -11.37 5.22 17.01
C ALA A 186 -10.28 5.00 15.93
N ALA A 187 -9.03 4.78 16.34
CA ALA A 187 -7.95 4.45 15.42
C ALA A 187 -8.10 3.03 14.83
N VAL A 188 -8.50 2.06 15.66
CA VAL A 188 -8.81 0.69 15.20
C VAL A 188 -10.00 0.72 14.22
N GLU A 189 -11.05 1.48 14.53
CA GLU A 189 -12.20 1.66 13.65
C GLU A 189 -11.79 2.29 12.31
N LEU A 190 -10.95 3.34 12.33
CA LEU A 190 -10.42 3.95 11.11
C LEU A 190 -9.66 2.93 10.26
N LEU A 191 -8.74 2.16 10.84
CA LEU A 191 -7.99 1.13 10.12
C LEU A 191 -8.92 0.07 9.51
N SER A 192 -9.98 -0.32 10.23
CA SER A 192 -10.93 -1.35 9.77
C SER A 192 -11.70 -0.97 8.50
N ARG A 193 -11.81 0.33 8.19
CA ARG A 193 -12.45 0.86 6.98
C ARG A 193 -11.51 1.60 6.03
N ALA A 194 -10.25 1.78 6.41
CA ALA A 194 -9.27 2.47 5.59
C ALA A 194 -9.03 1.70 4.29
N ASP A 195 -9.14 2.41 3.18
CA ASP A 195 -8.90 1.87 1.83
C ASP A 195 -7.61 2.45 1.22
N THR A 196 -6.94 3.33 1.96
CA THR A 196 -5.72 4.03 1.54
C THR A 196 -4.87 4.41 2.76
N ILE A 197 -3.56 4.20 2.66
CA ILE A 197 -2.54 4.75 3.58
C ILE A 197 -1.42 5.40 2.77
N PHE A 198 -0.73 6.37 3.36
CA PHE A 198 0.53 6.88 2.83
C PHE A 198 1.66 6.43 3.73
N VAL A 199 2.78 6.08 3.11
CA VAL A 199 3.96 5.53 3.75
C VAL A 199 5.19 6.34 3.34
N SER A 200 5.99 6.74 4.32
CA SER A 200 7.27 7.39 4.14
C SER A 200 8.39 6.51 4.70
N SER A 201 9.48 6.36 3.96
CA SER A 201 10.64 5.55 4.32
C SER A 201 11.92 6.28 3.93
N SER A 202 13.05 5.89 4.51
CA SER A 202 14.34 6.52 4.23
C SER A 202 15.45 5.50 4.09
N LYS A 203 16.46 5.81 3.28
CA LYS A 203 17.77 5.17 3.36
C LYS A 203 18.68 6.04 4.21
N GLY A 204 18.65 5.85 5.52
CA GLY A 204 19.36 6.71 6.48
C GLY A 204 19.14 8.21 6.22
N ALA A 205 20.22 8.98 6.17
CA ALA A 205 20.20 10.42 5.88
C ALA A 205 20.43 10.77 4.39
N SER A 206 20.41 9.78 3.47
CA SER A 206 20.76 10.02 2.06
C SER A 206 19.55 10.34 1.18
N THR A 207 18.46 9.57 1.30
CA THR A 207 17.24 9.75 0.50
C THR A 207 16.00 9.33 1.28
N MET A 208 14.83 9.81 0.85
CA MET A 208 13.52 9.46 1.38
C MET A 208 12.52 9.20 0.26
N ASP A 209 11.57 8.30 0.50
CA ASP A 209 10.46 8.01 -0.39
C ASP A 209 9.14 8.23 0.36
N THR A 210 8.16 8.88 -0.29
CA THR A 210 6.76 8.84 0.15
C THR A 210 5.92 8.24 -0.95
N ASN A 211 5.04 7.32 -0.58
CA ASN A 211 4.18 6.65 -1.53
C ASN A 211 2.83 6.32 -0.89
N ILE A 212 1.87 5.96 -1.73
CA ILE A 212 0.50 5.60 -1.35
C ILE A 212 0.33 4.09 -1.55
N ARG A 213 -0.30 3.43 -0.57
CA ARG A 213 -0.82 2.07 -0.69
C ARG A 213 -2.33 2.14 -0.59
N GLY A 214 -3.00 1.41 -1.46
CA GLY A 214 -4.44 1.29 -1.41
C GLY A 214 -4.85 -0.15 -1.62
N GLY A 215 -6.09 -0.41 -1.29
CA GLY A 215 -6.72 -1.71 -1.41
C GLY A 215 -8.21 -1.56 -1.16
N PRO A 216 -8.94 -2.66 -1.05
CA PRO A 216 -10.31 -2.61 -0.55
C PRO A 216 -10.34 -2.09 0.91
N PRO A 217 -11.49 -1.56 1.36
CA PRO A 217 -11.64 -1.10 2.74
C PRO A 217 -11.23 -2.16 3.77
N GLY A 218 -10.42 -1.76 4.75
CA GLY A 218 -9.93 -2.63 5.81
C GLY A 218 -8.69 -3.45 5.43
N PHE A 219 -7.99 -3.11 4.34
CA PHE A 219 -6.76 -3.82 3.95
C PHE A 219 -5.63 -3.78 4.98
N VAL A 220 -5.68 -2.81 5.89
CA VAL A 220 -4.79 -2.73 7.04
C VAL A 220 -5.45 -3.44 8.20
N ARG A 221 -4.84 -4.52 8.69
CA ARG A 221 -5.31 -5.31 9.83
C ARG A 221 -4.54 -4.95 11.08
N VAL A 222 -5.23 -4.88 12.21
CA VAL A 222 -4.61 -4.84 13.54
C VAL A 222 -4.44 -6.29 14.00
N ALA A 223 -3.20 -6.77 14.05
CA ALA A 223 -2.89 -8.14 14.46
C ALA A 223 -2.75 -8.26 15.99
N SER A 224 -2.23 -7.22 16.64
CA SER A 224 -2.20 -7.06 18.10
C SER A 224 -2.34 -5.57 18.44
N ASN A 225 -2.92 -5.28 19.60
CA ASN A 225 -3.09 -3.91 20.12
C ASN A 225 -2.89 -3.88 21.64
N ASP A 226 -1.93 -4.67 22.11
CA ASP A 226 -1.56 -4.75 23.51
C ASP A 226 -0.60 -3.59 23.85
N ALA A 227 -0.48 -3.23 25.13
CA ALA A 227 0.29 -2.05 25.55
C ALA A 227 1.76 -2.08 25.08
N ASP A 228 2.36 -3.27 25.02
CA ASP A 228 3.77 -3.47 24.64
C ASP A 228 3.95 -4.11 23.25
N ASP A 229 2.86 -4.51 22.58
CA ASP A 229 2.89 -5.14 21.26
C ASP A 229 1.68 -4.68 20.42
N VAL A 230 1.93 -3.68 19.58
CA VAL A 230 0.95 -3.14 18.65
C VAL A 230 1.43 -3.40 17.25
N VAL A 231 0.77 -4.33 16.57
CA VAL A 231 1.16 -4.76 15.23
C VAL A 231 0.04 -4.49 14.24
N ILE A 232 0.37 -3.79 13.16
CA ILE A 232 -0.48 -3.70 11.97
C ILE A 232 0.14 -4.49 10.81
N LEU A 233 -0.72 -5.10 10.01
CA LEU A 233 -0.36 -5.88 8.83
C LEU A 233 -1.10 -5.32 7.61
N TYR A 234 -0.43 -5.22 6.47
CA TYR A 234 -1.11 -4.98 5.20
C TYR A 234 -0.42 -5.72 4.05
N PRO A 235 -1.19 -6.17 3.03
CA PRO A 235 -0.61 -6.78 1.85
C PRO A 235 0.13 -5.75 1.00
N GLU A 236 1.30 -6.10 0.48
CA GLU A 236 2.00 -5.29 -0.53
C GLU A 236 1.67 -5.84 -1.92
N TYR A 237 0.75 -5.16 -2.61
CA TYR A 237 0.34 -5.57 -3.95
C TYR A 237 1.39 -5.23 -5.02
N SER A 238 1.37 -6.01 -6.11
CA SER A 238 2.32 -5.86 -7.21
C SER A 238 2.17 -4.51 -7.95
N GLY A 239 3.18 -3.66 -7.82
CA GLY A 239 3.28 -2.33 -8.43
C GLY A 239 4.17 -2.28 -9.67
N ASN A 240 5.06 -1.27 -9.73
CA ASN A 240 6.03 -1.03 -10.81
C ASN A 240 7.40 -1.69 -10.62
N ARG A 241 7.55 -2.49 -9.55
CA ARG A 241 8.80 -3.22 -9.24
C ARG A 241 10.05 -2.34 -9.05
N LEU A 242 9.86 -1.04 -8.83
CA LEU A 242 10.95 -0.14 -8.44
C LEU A 242 11.34 -0.30 -6.96
N TYR A 243 10.41 -0.79 -6.14
CA TYR A 243 10.62 -1.16 -4.74
C TYR A 243 11.28 -0.11 -3.83
N GLN A 244 11.26 1.19 -4.18
CA GLN A 244 11.88 2.26 -3.38
C GLN A 244 11.53 2.20 -1.88
N THR A 245 10.24 2.03 -1.54
CA THR A 245 9.82 1.91 -0.15
C THR A 245 10.41 0.67 0.53
N LEU A 246 10.33 -0.49 -0.12
CA LEU A 246 10.83 -1.76 0.44
C LEU A 246 12.36 -1.80 0.50
N GLY A 247 13.04 -1.22 -0.49
CA GLY A 247 14.50 -1.11 -0.53
C GLY A 247 15.04 -0.19 0.56
N ASN A 248 14.33 0.91 0.85
CA ASN A 248 14.61 1.73 2.03
C ASN A 248 14.46 0.90 3.30
N VAL A 249 13.32 0.21 3.47
CA VAL A 249 13.04 -0.66 4.64
C VAL A 249 14.10 -1.75 4.81
N GLN A 250 14.59 -2.35 3.73
CA GLN A 250 15.64 -3.37 3.77
C GLN A 250 16.94 -2.86 4.43
N THR A 251 17.24 -1.57 4.28
CA THR A 251 18.44 -0.94 4.86
C THR A 251 18.18 -0.20 6.16
N THR A 252 16.99 0.35 6.33
CA THR A 252 16.52 1.11 7.49
C THR A 252 15.12 0.61 7.81
N PRO A 253 14.96 -0.39 8.70
CA PRO A 253 13.69 -1.10 8.89
C PRO A 253 12.70 -0.28 9.73
N ARG A 254 12.36 0.91 9.24
CA ARG A 254 11.43 1.86 9.85
C ARG A 254 10.64 2.54 8.74
N ALA A 255 9.36 2.78 9.01
CA ALA A 255 8.52 3.60 8.13
C ALA A 255 7.52 4.43 8.95
N GLY A 256 7.16 5.56 8.38
CA GLY A 256 6.13 6.46 8.88
C GLY A 256 4.87 6.32 8.04
N TYR A 257 3.72 6.42 8.68
CA TYR A 257 2.43 6.18 8.08
C TYR A 257 1.47 7.32 8.40
N VAL A 258 0.61 7.65 7.45
CA VAL A 258 -0.60 8.42 7.71
C VAL A 258 -1.80 7.70 7.12
N VAL A 259 -2.83 7.54 7.95
CA VAL A 259 -4.13 6.97 7.56
C VAL A 259 -5.16 8.09 7.67
N PRO A 260 -5.54 8.70 6.53
CA PRO A 260 -6.55 9.74 6.52
C PRO A 260 -7.97 9.16 6.53
N ASP A 261 -8.83 9.71 7.37
CA ASP A 261 -10.29 9.54 7.23
C ASP A 261 -10.84 10.64 6.32
N PHE A 262 -11.03 10.31 5.05
CA PHE A 262 -11.57 11.26 4.08
C PHE A 262 -13.00 11.71 4.42
N THR A 263 -13.79 10.93 5.17
CA THR A 263 -15.18 11.29 5.49
C THR A 263 -15.26 12.32 6.61
N THR A 264 -14.49 12.14 7.69
CA THR A 264 -14.59 12.98 8.89
C THR A 264 -13.49 14.02 8.99
N GLY A 265 -12.37 13.82 8.28
CA GLY A 265 -11.15 14.60 8.45
C GLY A 265 -10.28 14.17 9.63
N ASN A 266 -10.62 13.06 10.28
CA ASN A 266 -9.75 12.43 11.29
C ASN A 266 -8.49 11.87 10.63
N VAL A 267 -7.44 11.70 11.41
CA VAL A 267 -6.16 11.21 10.89
C VAL A 267 -5.41 10.44 11.97
N LEU A 268 -4.86 9.30 11.57
CA LEU A 268 -3.90 8.54 12.36
C LEU A 268 -2.51 8.73 11.75
N TYR A 269 -1.60 9.30 12.53
CA TYR A 269 -0.17 9.30 12.24
C TYR A 269 0.47 8.13 12.99
N ALA A 270 1.38 7.40 12.36
CA ALA A 270 2.10 6.33 13.04
C ALA A 270 3.54 6.21 12.53
N THR A 271 4.41 5.65 13.33
CA THR A 271 5.76 5.24 12.93
C THR A 271 6.12 3.94 13.62
N GLY A 272 6.89 3.08 12.96
CA GLY A 272 7.16 1.76 13.49
C GLY A 272 8.32 1.04 12.83
N HIS A 273 8.70 -0.07 13.44
CA HIS A 273 9.62 -1.03 12.85
C HIS A 273 8.89 -1.84 11.77
N VAL A 274 9.56 -2.11 10.65
CA VAL A 274 8.94 -2.77 9.50
C VAL A 274 9.67 -4.06 9.15
N GLU A 275 8.90 -5.14 9.04
CA GLU A 275 9.35 -6.44 8.54
C GLU A 275 8.63 -6.76 7.20
N ILE A 276 9.38 -7.31 6.25
CA ILE A 276 8.86 -7.74 4.94
C ILE A 276 8.73 -9.26 4.96
N LEU A 277 7.50 -9.75 5.05
CA LEU A 277 7.21 -11.18 5.01
C LEU A 277 6.91 -11.58 3.56
N VAL A 278 7.41 -12.72 3.11
CA VAL A 278 7.29 -13.18 1.71
C VAL A 278 6.85 -14.65 1.66
N GLY A 279 6.01 -14.98 0.68
CA GLY A 279 5.58 -16.35 0.39
C GLY A 279 4.88 -16.99 1.58
N LYS A 280 5.45 -18.07 2.12
CA LYS A 280 4.85 -18.82 3.24
C LYS A 280 4.71 -17.97 4.50
N ASP A 281 5.69 -17.13 4.81
CA ASP A 281 5.66 -16.28 6.01
C ASP A 281 4.59 -15.20 5.88
N ALA A 282 4.42 -14.64 4.69
CA ALA A 282 3.34 -13.71 4.37
C ALA A 282 1.97 -14.39 4.50
N SER A 283 1.80 -15.55 3.85
CA SER A 283 0.55 -16.30 3.84
C SER A 283 0.15 -16.85 5.22
N ALA A 284 1.11 -17.04 6.13
CA ALA A 284 0.85 -17.48 7.50
C ALA A 284 0.15 -16.41 8.34
N VAL A 285 0.38 -15.11 8.06
CA VAL A 285 -0.20 -14.00 8.83
C VAL A 285 -1.35 -13.30 8.11
N LEU A 286 -1.32 -13.25 6.77
CA LEU A 286 -2.43 -12.81 5.93
C LEU A 286 -2.59 -13.84 4.80
N PRO A 287 -3.61 -14.70 4.84
CA PRO A 287 -3.84 -15.70 3.81
C PRO A 287 -3.81 -15.11 2.40
N ARG A 288 -3.43 -15.90 1.40
CA ARG A 288 -3.42 -15.51 -0.03
C ARG A 288 -2.60 -14.26 -0.35
N SER A 289 -1.69 -13.85 0.55
CA SER A 289 -0.77 -12.73 0.34
C SER A 289 0.63 -13.25 0.03
N ASN A 290 1.21 -12.78 -1.08
CA ASN A 290 2.58 -13.12 -1.47
C ASN A 290 3.63 -12.28 -0.74
N VAL A 291 3.27 -11.05 -0.38
CA VAL A 291 4.10 -10.13 0.40
C VAL A 291 3.21 -9.43 1.41
N VAL A 292 3.63 -9.44 2.67
CA VAL A 292 2.96 -8.75 3.77
C VAL A 292 3.96 -7.84 4.44
N ILE A 293 3.53 -6.61 4.71
CA ILE A 293 4.28 -5.69 5.53
C ILE A 293 3.73 -5.79 6.94
N ARG A 294 4.61 -6.21 7.86
CA ARG A 294 4.33 -6.22 9.29
C ARG A 294 4.98 -5.00 9.91
N VAL A 295 4.19 -4.24 10.67
CA VAL A 295 4.65 -3.02 11.31
C VAL A 295 4.38 -3.11 12.81
N THR A 296 5.45 -3.11 13.61
CA THR A 296 5.35 -2.95 15.06
C THR A 296 5.41 -1.45 15.37
N LEU A 297 4.32 -0.89 15.88
CA LEU A 297 4.21 0.54 16.10
C LEU A 297 5.09 0.99 17.26
N ALA A 298 5.92 2.01 17.01
CA ALA A 298 6.76 2.66 18.00
C ALA A 298 6.11 3.94 18.55
N ALA A 299 5.23 4.58 17.76
CA ALA A 299 4.39 5.68 18.20
C ALA A 299 3.17 5.81 17.25
N ALA A 300 2.06 6.27 17.79
CA ALA A 300 0.86 6.60 17.04
C ALA A 300 0.14 7.80 17.66
N ILE A 301 -0.42 8.65 16.81
CA ILE A 301 -1.15 9.87 17.18
C ILE A 301 -2.46 9.88 16.42
N PHE A 302 -3.58 9.86 17.14
CA PHE A 302 -4.91 9.97 16.55
C PHE A 302 -5.51 11.35 16.83
N VAL A 303 -5.84 12.05 15.75
CA VAL A 303 -6.35 13.43 15.77
C VAL A 303 -7.67 13.46 15.05
N GLU A 304 -8.70 13.99 15.72
CA GLU A 304 -9.97 14.28 15.06
C GLU A 304 -9.92 15.59 14.30
N ASN A 305 -10.59 15.66 13.16
CA ASN A 305 -10.73 16.87 12.35
C ASN A 305 -9.38 17.57 12.03
N GLY A 306 -8.29 16.81 11.95
CA GLY A 306 -6.94 17.32 11.66
C GLY A 306 -6.70 17.66 10.19
N LEU A 307 -7.43 17.03 9.27
CA LEU A 307 -7.27 17.24 7.84
C LEU A 307 -8.05 18.46 7.34
N VAL A 308 -7.40 19.21 6.44
CA VAL A 308 -7.92 20.43 5.79
C VAL A 308 -8.79 20.15 4.56
N PHE A 309 -9.32 18.93 4.46
CA PHE A 309 -10.15 18.48 3.36
C PHE A 309 -11.04 17.32 3.80
N ARG A 310 -12.04 17.01 2.98
CA ARG A 310 -12.86 15.81 2.97
C ARG A 310 -12.77 15.17 1.60
N GLY A 311 -13.19 13.92 1.51
CA GLY A 311 -13.21 13.15 0.27
C GLY A 311 -14.52 12.40 0.13
N GLU A 312 -15.22 12.68 -0.96
CA GLU A 312 -16.39 11.92 -1.37
C GLU A 312 -15.92 10.66 -2.10
N PRO A 313 -16.36 9.45 -1.70
CA PRO A 313 -15.96 8.22 -2.35
C PRO A 313 -16.36 8.18 -3.84
N GLY A 314 -15.42 7.79 -4.71
CA GLY A 314 -15.69 7.47 -6.11
C GLY A 314 -15.40 5.99 -6.41
N ASP A 315 -15.14 5.67 -7.68
CA ASP A 315 -14.90 4.29 -8.11
C ASP A 315 -13.69 3.63 -7.41
N PRO A 316 -13.83 2.39 -6.90
CA PRO A 316 -12.70 1.62 -6.42
C PRO A 316 -11.70 1.35 -7.55
N SER A 317 -10.42 1.17 -7.20
CA SER A 317 -9.41 0.84 -8.19
C SER A 317 -9.77 -0.49 -8.88
N PRO A 318 -9.71 -0.57 -10.22
CA PRO A 318 -9.96 -1.83 -10.93
C PRO A 318 -8.89 -2.87 -10.60
N TYR A 319 -7.74 -2.45 -10.07
CA TYR A 319 -6.67 -3.35 -9.64
C TYR A 319 -6.87 -3.90 -8.23
N ASN A 320 -7.83 -3.42 -7.45
CA ASN A 320 -8.08 -3.99 -6.12
C ASN A 320 -8.40 -5.49 -6.27
N PRO A 321 -7.90 -6.35 -5.37
CA PRO A 321 -8.27 -7.75 -5.38
C PRO A 321 -9.78 -7.92 -5.19
N SER A 322 -10.36 -8.84 -5.95
CA SER A 322 -11.81 -9.12 -5.95
C SER A 322 -12.31 -9.75 -4.65
N THR A 323 -11.42 -10.41 -3.90
CA THR A 323 -11.72 -10.93 -2.55
C THR A 323 -10.63 -10.51 -1.59
N PHE A 324 -11.00 -9.99 -0.43
CA PHE A 324 -10.05 -9.81 0.66
C PHE A 324 -9.73 -11.17 1.27
N PRO A 325 -8.47 -11.49 1.57
CA PRO A 325 -8.18 -12.63 2.42
C PRO A 325 -8.76 -12.45 3.82
N ASP A 326 -9.81 -13.21 4.12
CA ASP A 326 -10.23 -13.49 5.49
C ASP A 326 -9.28 -14.51 6.13
N THR A 327 -9.12 -14.40 7.44
CA THR A 327 -8.21 -15.21 8.28
C THR A 327 -8.70 -16.63 8.56
N GLN A 328 -9.92 -16.97 8.16
CA GLN A 328 -10.47 -18.32 8.36
C GLN A 328 -10.20 -19.18 7.14
N ASP A 329 -9.00 -19.76 7.06
CA ASP A 329 -8.80 -20.96 6.24
C ASP A 329 -8.20 -22.06 7.12
N ASN A 330 -9.02 -23.09 7.34
CA ASN A 330 -8.61 -24.31 8.01
C ASN A 330 -7.50 -24.96 7.19
N ALA A 331 -6.41 -25.36 7.84
CA ALA A 331 -5.32 -26.13 7.24
C ALA A 331 -5.87 -27.40 6.56
N GLY A 332 -6.15 -27.29 5.27
CA GLY A 332 -6.78 -28.30 4.44
C GLY A 332 -5.75 -29.10 3.65
N GLU A 333 -6.13 -30.34 3.37
CA GLU A 333 -5.40 -31.32 2.57
C GLU A 333 -4.98 -30.75 1.22
N THR A 334 -3.73 -31.01 0.81
CA THR A 334 -3.20 -30.42 -0.44
C THR A 334 -3.61 -31.26 -1.64
N VAL A 335 -4.26 -30.63 -2.61
CA VAL A 335 -4.62 -31.23 -3.91
C VAL A 335 -3.66 -30.73 -4.98
N THR A 336 -2.89 -31.63 -5.59
CA THR A 336 -1.93 -31.32 -6.67
C THR A 336 -2.48 -31.75 -8.01
N LEU A 337 -2.42 -30.91 -9.03
CA LEU A 337 -2.80 -31.30 -10.39
C LEU A 337 -1.77 -32.27 -10.98
N ILE A 338 -2.24 -33.42 -11.50
CA ILE A 338 -1.40 -34.44 -12.18
C ILE A 338 -1.49 -34.30 -13.70
N LYS A 339 -2.69 -34.04 -14.23
CA LYS A 339 -2.92 -34.05 -15.68
C LYS A 339 -4.06 -33.12 -16.09
N LYS A 340 -3.89 -32.41 -17.21
CA LYS A 340 -4.93 -31.67 -17.92
C LYS A 340 -5.14 -32.32 -19.28
N GLU A 341 -6.38 -32.68 -19.60
CA GLU A 341 -6.81 -33.18 -20.91
C GLU A 341 -7.83 -32.22 -21.50
N GLU A 342 -7.61 -31.74 -22.72
CA GLU A 342 -8.61 -30.97 -23.46
C GLU A 342 -9.62 -31.94 -24.09
N ILE A 343 -10.90 -31.80 -23.72
CA ILE A 343 -11.99 -32.56 -24.34
C ILE A 343 -12.55 -31.79 -25.53
N MET A 344 -12.72 -30.47 -25.38
CA MET A 344 -13.19 -29.52 -26.40
C MET A 344 -12.53 -28.14 -26.16
N PRO A 345 -12.58 -27.19 -27.12
CA PRO A 345 -11.90 -25.88 -27.03
C PRO A 345 -12.24 -25.06 -25.76
N VAL A 346 -13.34 -25.39 -25.11
CA VAL A 346 -13.80 -24.76 -23.88
C VAL A 346 -14.15 -25.79 -22.81
N ILE A 347 -13.75 -27.06 -22.91
CA ILE A 347 -14.00 -28.11 -21.90
C ILE A 347 -12.72 -28.87 -21.63
N TYR A 348 -12.23 -28.78 -20.40
CA TYR A 348 -11.03 -29.47 -19.94
C TYR A 348 -11.37 -30.45 -18.81
N ARG A 349 -10.63 -31.56 -18.77
CA ARG A 349 -10.61 -32.54 -17.67
C ARG A 349 -9.31 -32.43 -16.91
N PHE A 350 -9.42 -32.25 -15.60
CA PHE A 350 -8.29 -32.20 -14.69
C PHE A 350 -8.25 -33.47 -13.84
N ARG A 351 -7.05 -34.03 -13.68
CA ARG A 351 -6.80 -35.17 -12.79
C ARG A 351 -5.87 -34.70 -11.70
N CYS A 352 -6.33 -34.75 -10.45
CA CYS A 352 -5.55 -34.30 -9.30
C CYS A 352 -5.19 -35.47 -8.37
N ARG A 353 -4.14 -35.29 -7.56
CA ARG A 353 -3.73 -36.15 -6.46
C ARG A 353 -4.03 -35.41 -5.16
N VAL A 354 -4.77 -36.04 -4.26
CA VAL A 354 -4.92 -35.54 -2.89
C VAL A 354 -3.80 -36.14 -2.05
N SER A 355 -2.97 -35.30 -1.43
CA SER A 355 -2.01 -35.72 -0.41
C SER A 355 -2.61 -35.39 0.96
N SER A 356 -3.11 -36.41 1.63
CA SER A 356 -3.59 -36.31 3.01
C SER A 356 -2.94 -37.40 3.87
N PRO A 357 -2.59 -37.10 5.14
CA PRO A 357 -2.17 -38.11 6.10
C PRO A 357 -3.30 -39.09 6.47
N LYS A 358 -4.57 -38.80 6.12
CA LYS A 358 -5.73 -39.67 6.36
C LYS A 358 -6.45 -40.00 5.04
N PRO A 359 -7.18 -41.13 4.96
CA PRO A 359 -8.05 -41.40 3.82
C PRO A 359 -9.11 -40.29 3.69
N VAL A 360 -9.18 -39.67 2.52
CA VAL A 360 -10.12 -38.58 2.24
C VAL A 360 -11.40 -39.17 1.66
N SER A 361 -12.53 -38.95 2.34
CA SER A 361 -13.87 -39.31 1.89
C SER A 361 -14.75 -38.07 1.88
N TRP A 362 -15.66 -37.96 0.91
CA TRP A 362 -16.63 -36.86 0.83
C TRP A 362 -18.00 -37.36 0.41
N ILE A 363 -19.01 -36.55 0.76
CA ILE A 363 -20.40 -36.73 0.38
C ILE A 363 -20.84 -35.64 -0.61
N PRO A 364 -21.88 -35.90 -1.43
CA PRO A 364 -22.45 -34.89 -2.31
C PRO A 364 -22.89 -33.65 -1.50
N GLY A 365 -22.66 -32.46 -2.04
CA GLY A 365 -22.98 -31.18 -1.39
C GLY A 365 -21.84 -30.58 -0.56
N GLN A 366 -20.75 -31.30 -0.33
CA GLN A 366 -19.51 -30.70 0.21
C GLN A 366 -18.79 -29.88 -0.86
N TYR A 367 -17.79 -29.08 -0.48
CA TYR A 367 -16.96 -28.33 -1.42
C TYR A 367 -15.48 -28.62 -1.25
N ALA A 368 -14.72 -28.46 -2.33
CA ALA A 368 -13.27 -28.54 -2.38
C ALA A 368 -12.72 -27.25 -2.98
N THR A 369 -11.62 -26.77 -2.43
CA THR A 369 -10.92 -25.57 -2.89
C THR A 369 -9.58 -25.97 -3.48
N MET A 370 -9.29 -25.55 -4.71
CA MET A 370 -8.08 -25.97 -5.45
C MET A 370 -7.36 -24.76 -6.05
N SER A 371 -6.04 -24.78 -6.04
CA SER A 371 -5.21 -23.79 -6.73
C SER A 371 -4.88 -24.24 -8.17
N PHE A 372 -5.02 -23.33 -9.12
CA PHE A 372 -4.71 -23.50 -10.55
C PHE A 372 -3.51 -22.65 -10.99
N GLN A 373 -2.72 -22.13 -10.04
CA GLN A 373 -1.61 -21.24 -10.32
C GLN A 373 -0.65 -21.83 -11.37
N GLU A 374 -0.23 -23.09 -11.23
CA GLU A 374 0.71 -23.72 -12.18
C GLU A 374 0.22 -23.78 -13.64
N VAL A 375 -1.08 -23.64 -13.88
CA VAL A 375 -1.69 -23.75 -15.21
C VAL A 375 -2.19 -22.41 -15.74
N MET A 376 -2.55 -21.50 -14.84
CA MET A 376 -3.17 -20.21 -15.19
C MET A 376 -2.30 -19.00 -14.88
N ASP A 377 -1.15 -19.19 -14.22
CA ASP A 377 -0.16 -18.13 -14.05
C ASP A 377 0.33 -17.67 -15.43
N MET A 378 0.01 -16.41 -15.74
CA MET A 378 0.39 -15.76 -16.99
C MET A 378 1.74 -15.03 -16.87
N GLY A 379 2.43 -15.21 -15.74
CA GLY A 379 3.61 -14.44 -15.38
C GLY A 379 3.25 -13.02 -14.98
N TYR A 380 4.29 -12.20 -14.83
CA TYR A 380 4.09 -10.80 -14.45
C TYR A 380 3.60 -9.94 -15.60
N SER A 381 2.59 -9.13 -15.31
CA SER A 381 2.28 -7.95 -16.10
C SER A 381 2.26 -6.69 -15.22
N HIS A 382 2.98 -5.63 -15.64
CA HIS A 382 3.00 -4.38 -14.90
C HIS A 382 1.63 -3.69 -14.90
N MET A 383 0.90 -3.75 -16.02
CA MET A 383 -0.43 -3.18 -16.21
C MET A 383 -1.25 -4.12 -17.08
N ARG A 384 -2.56 -4.21 -16.83
CA ARG A 384 -3.45 -5.05 -17.63
C ARG A 384 -4.83 -4.45 -17.69
N ASP A 385 -4.96 -3.41 -18.49
CA ASP A 385 -6.14 -2.55 -18.51
C ASP A 385 -7.37 -3.28 -19.09
N ASP A 386 -7.14 -4.32 -19.90
CA ASP A 386 -8.19 -5.19 -20.45
C ASP A 386 -8.74 -6.23 -19.45
N ASP A 387 -7.94 -6.62 -18.44
CA ASP A 387 -8.35 -7.56 -17.39
C ASP A 387 -7.60 -7.29 -16.06
N PRO A 388 -7.87 -6.15 -15.39
CA PRO A 388 -7.11 -5.72 -14.21
C PRO A 388 -7.17 -6.69 -13.04
N GLY A 389 -8.31 -7.37 -12.84
CA GLY A 389 -8.54 -8.30 -11.75
C GLY A 389 -7.62 -9.53 -11.79
N SER A 390 -7.16 -9.92 -12.99
CA SER A 390 -6.22 -11.04 -13.15
C SER A 390 -4.84 -10.81 -12.53
N LEU A 391 -4.48 -9.56 -12.22
CA LEU A 391 -3.19 -9.23 -11.58
C LEU A 391 -3.10 -9.69 -10.12
N ASN A 392 -4.24 -9.90 -9.47
CA ASN A 392 -4.33 -10.34 -8.08
C ASN A 392 -5.22 -11.60 -7.94
N ASP A 393 -5.36 -12.37 -9.02
CA ASP A 393 -6.03 -13.67 -8.97
C ASP A 393 -5.20 -14.62 -8.11
N ASP A 394 -5.81 -15.18 -7.07
CA ASP A 394 -5.17 -16.21 -6.24
C ASP A 394 -5.08 -17.56 -6.96
N TYR A 395 -5.70 -17.65 -8.15
CA TYR A 395 -5.90 -18.86 -8.94
C TYR A 395 -6.61 -19.97 -8.16
N VAL A 396 -7.21 -19.64 -7.01
CA VAL A 396 -7.95 -20.55 -6.17
C VAL A 396 -9.39 -20.55 -6.63
N ARG A 397 -9.97 -21.75 -6.75
CA ARG A 397 -11.37 -21.94 -7.13
C ARG A 397 -12.02 -22.92 -6.18
N THR A 398 -13.28 -22.67 -5.82
CA THR A 398 -14.10 -23.55 -4.98
C THR A 398 -15.08 -24.33 -5.85
N PHE A 399 -15.22 -25.62 -5.57
CA PHE A 399 -16.00 -26.59 -6.36
C PHE A 399 -16.90 -27.39 -5.45
N ASN A 400 -18.15 -27.63 -5.84
CA ASN A 400 -19.05 -28.50 -5.09
C ASN A 400 -18.92 -29.95 -5.53
N ALA A 401 -18.83 -30.87 -4.57
CA ALA A 401 -18.86 -32.29 -4.78
C ALA A 401 -20.26 -32.74 -5.19
N SER A 402 -20.42 -33.27 -6.40
CA SER A 402 -21.71 -33.79 -6.91
C SER A 402 -21.94 -35.27 -6.61
N SER A 403 -20.90 -36.02 -6.21
CA SER A 403 -20.98 -37.45 -5.94
C SER A 403 -20.01 -37.90 -4.84
N ALA A 404 -20.35 -38.98 -4.14
CA ALA A 404 -19.56 -39.51 -3.03
C ALA A 404 -18.31 -40.26 -3.52
N ASN A 405 -17.26 -40.29 -2.70
CA ASN A 405 -16.09 -41.16 -2.92
C ASN A 405 -15.75 -41.97 -1.66
N ASN A 406 -15.61 -43.28 -1.82
CA ASN A 406 -15.22 -44.25 -0.77
C ASN A 406 -13.88 -44.96 -1.06
N SER A 407 -13.06 -44.46 -2.00
CA SER A 407 -11.86 -45.16 -2.48
C SER A 407 -10.54 -44.44 -2.16
N ARG A 408 -9.46 -45.21 -1.90
CA ARG A 408 -8.08 -44.71 -1.63
C ARG A 408 -7.38 -44.08 -2.84
N LYS A 409 -7.93 -44.21 -4.05
CA LYS A 409 -7.38 -43.64 -5.29
C LYS A 409 -8.43 -42.76 -5.93
N CYS A 410 -8.31 -41.46 -5.78
CA CYS A 410 -9.28 -40.55 -6.36
C CYS A 410 -8.99 -40.28 -7.85
N ARG A 411 -9.98 -40.50 -8.71
CA ARG A 411 -10.03 -39.96 -10.08
C ARG A 411 -11.10 -38.87 -10.12
N LEU A 412 -10.65 -37.63 -10.26
CA LEU A 412 -11.52 -36.47 -10.43
C LEU A 412 -11.77 -36.27 -11.93
N LYS A 413 -13.01 -35.94 -12.29
CA LYS A 413 -13.40 -35.56 -13.66
C LYS A 413 -14.18 -34.26 -13.56
N GLU A 414 -13.51 -33.18 -13.90
CA GLU A 414 -14.09 -31.85 -13.97
C GLU A 414 -14.40 -31.51 -15.42
N SER A 415 -15.49 -30.79 -15.66
CA SER A 415 -15.79 -30.19 -16.96
C SER A 415 -15.77 -28.68 -16.80
N ILE A 416 -14.71 -28.07 -17.34
CA ILE A 416 -14.50 -26.62 -17.20
C ILE A 416 -14.99 -25.88 -18.42
N ARG A 417 -16.10 -25.12 -18.35
CA ARG A 417 -16.58 -24.25 -19.44
C ARG A 417 -15.98 -22.85 -19.34
N ARG A 418 -15.12 -22.47 -20.28
CA ARG A 418 -14.57 -21.11 -20.37
C ARG A 418 -15.65 -20.15 -20.88
N LEU A 419 -16.10 -19.23 -20.02
CA LEU A 419 -17.11 -18.21 -20.35
C LEU A 419 -16.47 -16.90 -20.82
N THR A 420 -15.33 -16.51 -20.21
CA THR A 420 -14.45 -15.39 -20.65
C THR A 420 -12.97 -15.74 -20.39
N ARG A 421 -12.03 -14.81 -20.65
CA ARG A 421 -10.59 -15.05 -20.34
C ARG A 421 -10.35 -15.42 -18.87
N SER A 422 -11.19 -14.94 -17.96
CA SER A 422 -11.07 -15.04 -16.49
C SER A 422 -12.25 -15.73 -15.77
N SER A 423 -13.37 -16.02 -16.46
CA SER A 423 -14.54 -16.68 -15.84
C SER A 423 -14.79 -18.10 -16.38
N LEU A 424 -15.15 -19.01 -15.47
CA LEU A 424 -15.43 -20.42 -15.74
C LEU A 424 -16.78 -20.82 -15.13
N ALA A 425 -17.59 -21.60 -15.85
CA ALA A 425 -18.73 -22.33 -15.31
C ALA A 425 -18.40 -23.82 -15.26
N LEU A 426 -18.63 -24.47 -14.12
CA LEU A 426 -17.99 -25.74 -13.77
C LEU A 426 -19.03 -26.75 -13.28
N SER A 427 -18.97 -27.99 -13.79
CA SER A 427 -19.69 -29.13 -13.25
C SER A 427 -18.73 -30.21 -12.76
N TRP A 428 -19.00 -30.70 -11.56
CA TRP A 428 -18.28 -31.80 -10.92
C TRP A 428 -19.00 -33.10 -11.29
N ASN A 429 -18.28 -34.16 -11.66
CA ASN A 429 -18.86 -35.49 -11.83
C ASN A 429 -17.76 -36.55 -11.61
N VAL A 430 -17.95 -37.49 -10.68
CA VAL A 430 -17.02 -38.63 -10.55
C VAL A 430 -17.47 -39.75 -11.48
N ASP A 431 -16.54 -40.24 -12.29
CA ASP A 431 -16.75 -41.42 -13.14
C ASP A 431 -16.29 -42.66 -12.38
N SER A 432 -17.22 -43.52 -11.99
CA SER A 432 -16.94 -44.79 -11.27
C SER A 432 -16.59 -45.94 -12.23
N SER A 433 -16.22 -45.67 -13.48
CA SER A 433 -15.91 -46.70 -14.46
C SER A 433 -14.41 -47.03 -14.54
N LYS A 434 -14.09 -48.20 -13.96
CA LYS A 434 -12.91 -49.08 -14.12
C LYS A 434 -11.50 -48.56 -13.79
#